data_AF-A0A4P2Q1D0-F1
#
_entry.id   AF-A0A4P2Q1D0-F1
#
_cell.length_a   1.000
_cell.length_b   1.000
_cell.length_c   1.000
_cell.angle_alpha   90.00
_cell.angle_beta   90.00
_cell.angle_gamma   90.00
#
_symmetry.space_group_name_H-M   'P 1'
#
loop_
_entity.id
_entity.type
_entity.pdbx_description
1 polymer ?
#
loop_
_entity_poly.entity_id
_entity_poly.type
_entity_poly.pdbx_seq_one_letter_code
_entity_poly.pdbx_strand_id
1 'polypeptide(L)'
;MRAGHRAKVVPPSALDRKGRGVIDVNANSMSTSSIESTIRNFLVTSFGYRGATADLGAEVPLLDQGILDSTAVLEIVQFFEQELGIQVADEEMVPENFGSIARLVTYVNTKKSNN
;
A
#
# COMPACT_ATOMS: atom_id res chain seq x y z
N MET A 1 30.42 -10.11 51.99
CA MET A 1 29.06 -9.53 51.97
C MET A 1 28.89 -8.71 50.70
N ARG A 2 28.02 -9.19 49.79
CA ARG A 2 27.18 -8.51 48.75
C ARG A 2 27.57 -7.10 48.29
N ALA A 3 27.95 -6.87 47.03
CA ALA A 3 27.12 -6.77 45.80
C ALA A 3 26.41 -5.40 45.63
N GLY A 4 26.51 -4.81 44.43
CA GLY A 4 25.50 -3.87 43.94
C GLY A 4 26.03 -2.60 43.28
N HIS A 5 26.36 -2.69 41.98
CA HIS A 5 26.35 -1.55 41.07
C HIS A 5 24.97 -0.86 41.14
N ARG A 6 24.93 0.45 41.40
CA ARG A 6 23.66 1.19 41.40
C ARG A 6 23.11 1.24 39.98
N ALA A 7 21.99 0.55 39.80
CA ALA A 7 21.21 0.50 38.59
C ALA A 7 20.54 1.86 38.27
N LYS A 8 20.49 2.15 36.97
CA LYS A 8 19.46 2.86 36.20
C LYS A 8 18.39 3.61 37.00
N VAL A 9 18.30 4.92 36.76
CA VAL A 9 17.00 5.62 36.67
C VAL A 9 17.07 6.68 35.57
N VAL A 10 16.69 6.29 34.36
CA VAL A 10 16.20 7.19 33.31
C VAL A 10 14.71 6.89 33.15
N PRO A 11 13.79 7.82 33.45
CA PRO A 11 12.39 7.71 33.05
C PRO A 11 12.07 8.72 31.92
N PRO A 12 10.89 8.64 31.29
CA PRO A 12 10.36 7.52 30.54
C PRO A 12 10.02 7.94 29.09
N SER A 13 9.97 6.97 28.19
CA SER A 13 9.05 6.96 27.05
C SER A 13 8.93 8.23 26.20
N ALA A 14 9.84 8.41 25.25
CA ALA A 14 9.43 8.83 23.92
C ALA A 14 9.48 7.60 23.01
N LEU A 15 8.41 6.80 23.08
CA LEU A 15 7.97 6.09 21.88
C LEU A 15 7.71 7.16 20.83
N ASP A 16 8.69 7.43 19.96
CA ASP A 16 8.34 7.58 18.56
C ASP A 16 9.00 6.44 17.81
N ARG A 17 8.25 5.33 17.80
CA ARG A 17 8.45 4.25 16.84
C ARG A 17 8.08 4.81 15.47
N LYS A 18 8.91 5.66 14.88
CA LYS A 18 8.92 5.73 13.43
C LYS A 18 9.75 4.57 12.94
N GLY A 19 9.09 3.40 12.96
CA GLY A 19 9.46 2.25 12.16
C GLY A 19 9.54 2.72 10.73
N ARG A 20 10.73 3.20 10.34
CA ARG A 20 11.12 3.34 8.96
C ARG A 20 11.03 1.91 8.42
N GLY A 21 9.98 1.70 7.62
CA GLY A 21 9.67 0.43 7.00
C GLY A 21 10.95 -0.17 6.48
N VAL A 22 11.25 -1.35 7.02
CA VAL A 22 12.17 -2.30 6.43
C VAL A 22 11.80 -2.41 4.96
N ILE A 23 12.68 -1.91 4.09
CA ILE A 23 12.60 -2.21 2.68
C ILE A 23 13.24 -3.59 2.56
N ASP A 24 12.45 -4.62 2.85
CA ASP A 24 12.84 -6.00 2.58
C ASP A 24 12.91 -6.17 1.06
N VAL A 25 14.08 -5.85 0.49
CA VAL A 25 14.41 -6.02 -0.94
C VAL A 25 14.69 -7.48 -1.31
N ASN A 26 14.03 -8.44 -0.66
CA ASN A 26 14.14 -9.85 -1.00
C ASN A 26 12.93 -10.30 -1.83
N ALA A 27 13.06 -10.17 -3.15
CA ALA A 27 12.11 -10.64 -4.13
C ALA A 27 12.01 -12.17 -4.10
N ASN A 28 10.94 -12.75 -3.53
CA ASN A 28 10.18 -13.86 -4.14
C ASN A 28 8.90 -14.31 -3.38
N SER A 29 8.22 -13.45 -2.62
CA SER A 29 6.86 -13.74 -2.13
C SER A 29 6.11 -12.44 -1.91
N MET A 30 5.29 -12.03 -2.88
CA MET A 30 4.51 -10.79 -2.74
C MET A 30 3.50 -10.95 -1.60
N SER A 31 3.81 -10.29 -0.48
CA SER A 31 2.90 -10.16 0.66
C SER A 31 1.93 -8.99 0.43
N THR A 32 0.78 -8.97 1.10
CA THR A 32 -0.26 -7.93 0.96
C THR A 32 0.29 -6.50 1.10
N SER A 33 1.25 -6.29 2.03
CA SER A 33 1.94 -5.00 2.23
C SER A 33 2.78 -4.55 1.04
N SER A 34 3.29 -5.50 0.23
CA SER A 34 4.03 -5.19 -0.99
C SER A 34 3.08 -4.69 -2.08
N ILE A 35 1.91 -5.32 -2.26
CA ILE A 35 0.90 -4.90 -3.25
C ILE A 35 0.42 -3.48 -2.96
N GLU A 36 0.13 -3.17 -1.70
CA GLU A 36 -0.30 -1.84 -1.28
C GLU A 36 0.76 -0.77 -1.58
N SER A 37 2.04 -1.07 -1.28
CA SER A 37 3.15 -0.18 -1.56
C SER A 37 3.35 0.05 -3.06
N THR A 38 3.19 -1.02 -3.85
CA THR A 38 3.26 -0.97 -5.31
C THR A 38 2.16 -0.10 -5.90
N ILE A 39 0.90 -0.26 -5.46
CA ILE A 39 -0.23 0.57 -5.88
C ILE A 39 0.01 2.03 -5.52
N ARG A 40 0.42 2.31 -4.28
CA ARG A 40 0.73 3.69 -3.86
C ARG A 40 1.82 4.32 -4.71
N ASN A 41 2.88 3.58 -4.99
CA ASN A 41 3.98 4.07 -5.81
C ASN A 41 3.53 4.37 -7.24
N PHE A 42 2.70 3.49 -7.81
CA PHE A 42 2.09 3.71 -9.12
C PHE A 42 1.23 4.97 -9.13
N LEU A 43 0.36 5.17 -8.13
CA LEU A 43 -0.50 6.36 -8.06
C LEU A 43 0.31 7.66 -8.01
N VAL A 44 1.42 7.70 -7.25
CA VAL A 44 2.28 8.89 -7.19
C VAL A 44 3.08 9.10 -8.47
N THR A 45 3.58 8.03 -9.07
CA THR A 45 4.43 8.11 -10.28
C THR A 45 3.62 8.45 -11.52
N SER A 46 2.47 7.81 -11.70
CA SER A 46 1.61 7.96 -12.89
C SER A 46 0.75 9.21 -12.85
N PHE A 47 0.20 9.57 -11.68
CA PHE A 47 -0.74 10.71 -11.55
C PHE A 47 -0.11 11.94 -10.91
N GLY A 48 1.18 11.90 -10.58
CA GLY A 48 1.92 13.05 -10.05
C GLY A 48 1.35 13.59 -8.75
N TYR A 49 0.72 12.73 -7.93
CA TYR A 49 0.17 13.12 -6.63
C TYR A 49 1.27 13.78 -5.80
N ARG A 50 1.12 15.09 -5.55
CA ARG A 50 2.14 15.94 -4.91
C ARG A 50 2.27 15.73 -3.40
N GLY A 51 1.42 14.89 -2.79
CA GLY A 51 1.52 14.48 -1.40
C GLY A 51 2.44 13.27 -1.21
N ALA A 52 2.84 12.97 0.03
CA ALA A 52 3.58 11.76 0.29
C ALA A 52 2.68 10.53 0.10
N THR A 53 3.23 9.41 -0.37
CA THR A 53 2.52 8.11 -0.43
C THR A 53 1.88 7.73 0.93
N ALA A 54 2.48 8.18 2.03
CA ALA A 54 2.00 7.97 3.39
C ALA A 54 0.74 8.77 3.75
N ASP A 55 0.44 9.87 3.05
CA ASP A 55 -0.77 10.67 3.25
C ASP A 55 -1.98 10.09 2.49
N LEU A 56 -1.76 9.20 1.51
CA LEU A 56 -2.83 8.44 0.86
C LEU A 56 -3.28 7.29 1.78
N GLY A 57 -4.25 7.59 2.64
CA GLY A 57 -4.90 6.59 3.48
C GLY A 57 -5.50 5.46 2.65
N ALA A 58 -5.46 4.24 3.18
CA ALA A 58 -5.93 3.05 2.45
C ALA A 58 -7.43 3.12 2.09
N GLU A 59 -8.23 3.78 2.92
CA GLU A 59 -9.68 3.97 2.79
C GLU A 59 -10.07 5.26 2.04
N VAL A 60 -9.09 6.03 1.55
CA VAL A 60 -9.39 7.28 0.83
C VAL A 60 -10.18 6.95 -0.44
N PRO A 61 -11.33 7.61 -0.69
CA PRO A 61 -12.12 7.40 -1.89
C PRO A 61 -11.42 8.05 -3.09
N LEU A 62 -10.68 7.26 -3.85
CA LEU A 62 -9.80 7.74 -4.91
C LEU A 62 -10.58 8.38 -6.07
N LEU A 63 -11.75 7.83 -6.38
CA LEU A 63 -12.64 8.34 -7.42
C LEU A 63 -13.30 9.65 -6.99
N ASP A 64 -13.88 9.72 -5.78
CA ASP A 64 -14.52 10.94 -5.28
C ASP A 64 -13.54 12.10 -5.07
N GLN A 65 -12.29 11.81 -4.72
CA GLN A 65 -11.25 12.83 -4.58
C GLN A 65 -10.62 13.26 -5.92
N GLY A 66 -11.01 12.64 -7.05
CA GLY A 66 -10.37 12.89 -8.34
C GLY A 66 -8.90 12.47 -8.40
N ILE A 67 -8.49 11.55 -7.52
CA ILE A 67 -7.15 10.94 -7.55
C ILE A 67 -7.10 9.89 -8.67
N LEU A 68 -8.21 9.18 -8.85
CA LEU A 68 -8.45 8.29 -9.98
C LEU A 68 -9.62 8.84 -10.80
N ASP A 69 -9.37 9.03 -12.09
CA ASP A 69 -10.37 9.31 -13.12
C ASP A 69 -10.59 8.09 -14.02
N SER A 70 -11.55 8.17 -14.94
CA SER A 70 -11.86 7.09 -15.89
C SER A 70 -10.66 6.66 -16.73
N THR A 71 -9.77 7.58 -17.12
CA THR A 71 -8.51 7.25 -17.81
C THR A 71 -7.51 6.57 -16.89
N ALA A 72 -7.40 7.05 -15.66
CA ALA A 72 -6.48 6.50 -14.66
C ALA A 72 -6.82 5.05 -14.29
N VAL A 73 -8.10 4.68 -14.29
CA VAL A 73 -8.56 3.30 -14.08
C VAL A 73 -8.05 2.38 -15.19
N LEU A 74 -8.00 2.83 -16.44
CA LEU A 74 -7.47 2.00 -17.53
C LEU A 74 -5.95 1.77 -17.38
N GLU A 75 -5.22 2.80 -16.92
CA GLU A 75 -3.79 2.68 -16.69
C GLU A 75 -3.46 1.75 -15.50
N ILE A 76 -4.24 1.83 -14.41
CA ILE A 76 -4.03 0.93 -13.27
C ILE A 76 -4.38 -0.52 -13.61
N VAL A 77 -5.39 -0.73 -14.47
CA VAL A 77 -5.71 -2.07 -15.00
C VAL A 77 -4.54 -2.60 -15.80
N GLN A 78 -4.03 -1.87 -16.78
CA GLN A 78 -2.86 -2.29 -17.56
C GLN A 78 -1.67 -2.61 -16.65
N PHE A 79 -1.42 -1.79 -15.62
CA PHE A 79 -0.40 -2.04 -14.62
C PHE A 79 -0.62 -3.37 -13.89
N PHE A 80 -1.85 -3.69 -13.47
CA PHE A 80 -2.16 -4.98 -12.83
C PHE A 80 -1.96 -6.17 -13.78
N GLU A 81 -2.32 -6.03 -15.06
CA GLU A 81 -2.12 -7.11 -16.02
C GLU A 81 -0.64 -7.36 -16.32
N GLN A 82 0.15 -6.29 -16.48
CA GLN A 82 1.57 -6.39 -16.81
C GLN A 82 2.45 -6.77 -15.62
N GLU A 83 2.26 -6.12 -14.47
CA GLU A 83 3.17 -6.24 -13.31
C GLU A 83 2.73 -7.31 -12.33
N LEU A 84 1.42 -7.56 -12.24
CA LEU A 84 0.84 -8.51 -11.29
C LEU A 84 0.33 -9.78 -11.95
N GLY A 85 0.20 -9.79 -13.29
CA GLY A 85 -0.22 -10.96 -14.07
C GLY A 85 -1.68 -11.35 -13.84
N ILE A 86 -2.53 -10.43 -13.37
CA ILE A 86 -3.96 -10.67 -13.16
C ILE A 86 -4.76 -10.06 -14.30
N GLN A 87 -5.87 -10.68 -14.69
CA GLN A 87 -6.75 -10.13 -15.72
C GLN A 87 -7.94 -9.40 -15.08
N VAL A 88 -8.26 -8.20 -15.54
CA VAL A 88 -9.38 -7.41 -15.02
C VAL A 88 -10.45 -7.29 -16.11
N ALA A 89 -11.66 -7.77 -15.83
CA ALA A 89 -12.78 -7.57 -16.75
C ALA A 89 -13.36 -6.15 -16.61
N ASP A 90 -13.94 -5.61 -17.69
CA ASP A 90 -14.58 -4.28 -17.70
C ASP A 90 -15.67 -4.16 -16.61
N GLU A 91 -16.42 -5.24 -16.36
CA GLU A 91 -17.46 -5.31 -15.32
C GLU A 91 -16.90 -5.24 -13.90
N GLU A 92 -15.61 -5.57 -13.71
CA GLU A 92 -14.93 -5.50 -12.41
C GLU A 92 -14.39 -4.09 -12.12
N MET A 93 -14.36 -3.19 -13.11
CA MET A 93 -13.90 -1.79 -13.01
C MET A 93 -14.92 -0.88 -12.32
N VAL A 94 -15.44 -1.34 -11.18
CA VAL A 94 -16.47 -0.65 -10.38
C VAL A 94 -15.84 0.04 -9.16
N PRO A 95 -16.48 1.09 -8.61
CA PRO A 95 -16.02 1.74 -7.38
C PRO A 95 -15.86 0.79 -6.19
N GLU A 96 -16.58 -0.32 -6.16
CA GLU A 96 -16.45 -1.35 -5.12
C GLU A 96 -15.07 -2.03 -5.11
N ASN A 97 -14.42 -2.16 -6.28
CA ASN A 97 -13.08 -2.73 -6.42
C ASN A 97 -11.99 -1.65 -6.55
N PHE A 98 -12.28 -0.53 -7.21
CA PHE A 98 -11.30 0.51 -7.57
C PHE A 98 -11.42 1.80 -6.75
N GLY A 99 -12.41 1.88 -5.85
CA GLY A 99 -12.72 3.12 -5.12
C GLY A 99 -11.71 3.50 -4.05
N SER A 100 -10.86 2.59 -3.57
CA SER A 100 -9.83 2.88 -2.56
C SER A 100 -8.62 1.98 -2.71
N ILE A 101 -7.48 2.34 -2.11
CA ILE A 101 -6.28 1.48 -2.13
C ILE A 101 -6.58 0.13 -1.47
N ALA A 102 -7.28 0.13 -0.32
CA ALA A 102 -7.62 -1.11 0.38
C ALA A 102 -8.46 -2.05 -0.50
N ARG A 103 -9.41 -1.50 -1.27
CA ARG A 103 -10.22 -2.26 -2.22
C ARG A 103 -9.36 -2.84 -3.35
N LEU A 104 -8.48 -2.03 -3.94
CA LEU A 104 -7.54 -2.49 -4.98
C LEU A 104 -6.64 -3.62 -4.46
N VAL A 105 -6.08 -3.47 -3.27
CA VAL A 105 -5.23 -4.50 -2.63
C VAL A 105 -6.03 -5.78 -2.42
N THR A 106 -7.25 -5.67 -1.89
CA THR A 106 -8.12 -6.83 -1.64
C THR A 106 -8.49 -7.54 -2.94
N TYR A 107 -8.84 -6.77 -3.97
CA TYR A 107 -9.15 -7.27 -5.30
C TYR A 107 -7.98 -8.04 -5.90
N VAL A 108 -6.79 -7.44 -5.94
CA VAL A 108 -5.57 -8.08 -6.46
C VAL A 108 -5.25 -9.38 -5.72
N ASN A 109 -5.30 -9.37 -4.38
CA ASN A 109 -5.02 -10.58 -3.58
C ASN A 109 -6.01 -11.70 -3.87
N THR A 110 -7.29 -11.35 -4.04
CA THR A 110 -8.33 -12.32 -4.39
C THR A 110 -8.05 -12.94 -5.76
N LYS A 111 -7.69 -12.13 -6.76
CA LYS A 111 -7.34 -12.63 -8.11
C LYS A 111 -6.09 -13.51 -8.10
N LYS A 112 -5.07 -13.16 -7.31
CA LYS A 112 -3.84 -13.97 -7.17
C LYS A 112 -4.02 -15.26 -6.40
N SER A 113 -5.00 -15.34 -5.49
CA SER A 113 -5.29 -16.56 -4.72
C SER A 113 -6.14 -17.57 -5.50
N ASN A 114 -6.90 -17.08 -6.49
CA ASN A 114 -7.81 -17.89 -7.32
C ASN A 114 -7.18 -18.36 -8.65
N ASN A 115 -5.87 -18.11 -8.85
CA ASN A 115 -5.11 -18.47 -10.04
C ASN A 115 -3.98 -19.43 -9.67
#